data_AF-L2GQ63-F1
#
_entry.id   AF-L2GQ63-F1
#
_cell.length_a   1.000
_cell.length_b   1.000
_cell.length_c   1.000
_cell.angle_alpha   90.00
_cell.angle_beta   90.00
_cell.angle_gamma   90.00
#
_symmetry.space_group_name_H-M   'P 1'
#
loop_
_entity.id
_entity.type
_entity.pdbx_description
1 polymer ?
#
loop_
_entity_poly.entity_id
_entity_poly.type
_entity_poly.pdbx_seq_one_letter_code
_entity_poly.pdbx_strand_id
1 'polypeptide(L)'
;MIESLKSKSYQECNEPFINSTQRKIVDRYLLSIDNLYSKLVFTTGKVILYIFENNEWIEMNLEGPLYLYRRNNEENVSSQYRLIVLSRNNMQDFKLNIPNSFYLECQNQAVVFSHLDKNNIFGFWFDNELVVKKFYQVLQHILKNK
;
A
#
# COMPACT_ATOMS: atom_id res chain seq x y z
N MET A 1 -2.15 32.08 -23.08
CA MET A 1 -2.84 32.63 -21.90
C MET A 1 -2.99 31.49 -20.92
N ILE A 2 -1.91 31.24 -20.17
CA ILE A 2 -1.76 30.16 -19.20
C ILE A 2 -2.01 30.82 -17.86
N GLU A 3 -3.14 30.54 -17.23
CA GLU A 3 -3.33 30.80 -15.80
C GLU A 3 -4.58 30.08 -15.27
N SER A 4 -4.48 29.65 -14.00
CA SER A 4 -5.54 29.13 -13.14
C SER A 4 -5.86 27.62 -13.15
N LEU A 5 -4.86 26.75 -13.10
CA LEU A 5 -4.97 25.48 -12.35
C LEU A 5 -3.93 25.41 -11.22
N LYS A 6 -3.82 26.52 -10.47
CA LYS A 6 -3.13 26.54 -9.18
C LYS A 6 -3.88 25.61 -8.21
N SER A 7 -3.16 24.57 -7.77
CA SER A 7 -3.24 23.99 -6.42
C SER A 7 -4.64 23.80 -5.84
N LYS A 8 -5.39 22.83 -6.36
CA LYS A 8 -6.20 22.02 -5.45
C LYS A 8 -5.22 21.09 -4.75
N SER A 9 -4.72 21.52 -3.59
CA SER A 9 -4.18 20.62 -2.59
C SER A 9 -5.14 19.44 -2.48
N TYR A 10 -4.62 18.23 -2.64
CA TYR A 10 -5.39 17.00 -2.42
C TYR A 10 -6.08 17.17 -1.06
N GLN A 11 -7.40 17.36 -1.07
CA GLN A 11 -8.18 17.18 0.14
C GLN A 11 -7.89 15.75 0.57
N GLU A 12 -7.34 15.59 1.78
CA GLU A 12 -7.13 14.31 2.42
C GLU A 12 -8.39 13.48 2.14
N CYS A 13 -8.25 12.40 1.38
CA CYS A 13 -9.40 11.56 1.02
C CYS A 13 -10.01 11.08 2.33
N ASN A 14 -11.13 11.69 2.71
CA ASN A 14 -11.83 11.46 3.96
C ASN A 14 -11.94 9.95 4.22
N GLU A 15 -11.43 9.56 5.37
CA GLU A 15 -11.43 8.21 5.93
C GLU A 15 -12.82 7.57 5.82
N PRO A 16 -12.93 6.30 5.38
CA PRO A 16 -14.02 5.48 5.88
C PRO A 16 -13.56 4.10 6.34
N PHE A 17 -12.27 3.87 6.56
CA PHE A 17 -11.80 2.51 6.88
C PHE A 17 -11.62 2.26 8.36
N ILE A 18 -11.16 3.26 9.12
CA ILE A 18 -11.00 3.13 10.57
C ILE A 18 -11.31 4.47 11.26
N ASN A 19 -11.90 4.42 12.43
CA ASN A 19 -12.17 5.61 13.26
C ASN A 19 -10.92 6.09 14.01
N SER A 20 -11.02 7.23 14.70
CA SER A 20 -9.87 7.84 15.42
C SER A 20 -9.25 6.95 16.51
N THR A 21 -10.05 6.13 17.18
CA THR A 21 -9.57 5.17 18.19
C THR A 21 -8.82 4.02 17.52
N GLN A 22 -9.41 3.43 16.48
CA GLN A 22 -8.78 2.36 15.70
C GLN A 22 -7.47 2.85 15.07
N ARG A 23 -7.43 4.09 14.56
CA ARG A 23 -6.23 4.70 14.02
C ARG A 23 -5.10 4.79 15.03
N LYS A 24 -5.36 5.25 16.25
CA LYS A 24 -4.34 5.29 17.32
C LYS A 24 -3.78 3.91 17.66
N ILE A 25 -4.62 2.88 17.62
CA ILE A 25 -4.19 1.49 17.86
C ILE A 25 -3.27 1.03 16.73
N VAL A 26 -3.67 1.24 15.47
CA VAL A 26 -2.87 0.90 14.29
C VAL A 26 -1.55 1.66 14.30
N ASP A 27 -1.55 2.97 14.57
CA ASP A 27 -0.34 3.78 14.65
C ASP A 27 0.64 3.26 15.71
N ARG A 28 0.12 2.92 16.90
CA ARG A 28 0.95 2.33 17.97
C ARG A 28 1.52 0.98 17.59
N TYR A 29 0.71 0.14 16.94
CA TYR A 29 1.15 -1.17 16.46
C TYR A 29 2.25 -1.02 15.40
N LEU A 30 2.03 -0.19 14.37
CA LEU A 30 3.01 0.03 13.30
C LEU A 30 4.32 0.60 13.85
N LEU A 31 4.26 1.54 14.79
CA LEU A 31 5.45 2.06 15.48
C LEU A 31 6.19 0.98 16.27
N SER A 32 5.47 0.01 16.85
CA SER A 32 6.09 -1.08 17.61
C SER A 32 6.84 -2.10 16.73
N ILE A 33 6.43 -2.27 15.47
CA ILE A 33 7.05 -3.22 14.53
C ILE A 33 8.01 -2.54 13.53
N ASP A 34 7.96 -1.21 13.43
CA ASP A 34 8.78 -0.39 12.55
C ASP A 34 9.04 0.97 13.21
N ASN A 35 10.20 1.10 13.84
CA ASN A 35 10.62 2.33 14.53
C ASN A 35 10.70 3.56 13.60
N LEU A 36 10.77 3.35 12.28
CA LEU A 36 10.78 4.45 11.30
C LEU A 36 9.37 4.88 10.89
N TYR A 37 8.31 4.23 11.41
CA TYR A 37 6.93 4.61 11.14
C TYR A 37 6.71 6.12 11.39
N SER A 38 6.06 6.78 10.43
CA SER A 38 5.79 8.23 10.47
C SER A 38 4.30 8.53 10.42
N LYS A 39 3.60 8.03 9.38
CA LYS A 39 2.18 8.31 9.17
C LYS A 39 1.51 7.21 8.36
N LEU A 40 0.34 6.76 8.79
CA LEU A 40 -0.54 5.88 8.04
C LEU A 40 -1.07 6.63 6.82
N VAL A 41 -0.93 6.02 5.65
CA VAL A 41 -1.32 6.61 4.36
C VAL A 41 -2.59 5.96 3.85
N PHE A 42 -2.70 4.64 3.97
CA PHE A 42 -3.87 3.88 3.53
C PHE A 42 -4.03 2.59 4.35
N THR A 43 -5.27 2.17 4.54
CA THR A 43 -5.58 0.87 5.14
C THR A 43 -6.88 0.29 4.60
N THR A 44 -6.97 -1.04 4.59
CA THR A 44 -8.21 -1.79 4.35
C THR A 44 -8.26 -3.02 5.26
N GLY A 45 -9.48 -3.49 5.58
CA GLY A 45 -9.69 -4.59 6.52
C GLY A 45 -9.34 -5.97 5.98
N LYS A 46 -9.45 -6.19 4.67
CA LYS A 46 -9.17 -7.48 4.02
C LYS A 46 -8.57 -7.28 2.63
N VAL A 47 -7.51 -8.03 2.38
CA VAL A 47 -6.82 -8.22 1.09
C VAL A 47 -6.35 -9.67 1.04
N ILE A 48 -6.37 -10.25 -0.16
CA ILE A 48 -5.73 -11.53 -0.46
C ILE A 48 -4.52 -11.25 -1.36
N LEU A 49 -3.37 -11.81 -0.99
CA LEU A 49 -2.13 -11.65 -1.75
C LEU A 49 -1.94 -12.80 -2.75
N TYR A 50 -1.61 -12.41 -3.97
CA TYR A 50 -1.16 -13.30 -5.05
C TYR A 50 0.27 -12.92 -5.46
N ILE A 51 1.01 -13.91 -5.95
CA ILE A 51 2.27 -13.72 -6.66
C ILE A 51 2.12 -14.25 -8.07
N PHE A 52 2.85 -13.68 -9.02
CA PHE A 52 2.93 -14.21 -10.37
C PHE A 52 4.27 -14.92 -10.56
N GLU A 53 4.24 -16.23 -10.72
CA GLU A 53 5.40 -17.09 -10.92
C GLU A 53 5.09 -18.15 -11.99
N ASN A 54 6.09 -18.57 -12.77
CA ASN A 54 5.93 -19.59 -13.82
C ASN A 54 4.76 -19.32 -14.79
N ASN A 55 4.53 -18.04 -15.13
CA ASN A 55 3.42 -17.55 -15.96
C ASN A 55 2.01 -17.78 -15.37
N GLU A 56 1.89 -18.01 -14.07
CA GLU A 56 0.62 -18.23 -13.40
C GLU A 56 0.49 -17.38 -12.12
N TRP A 57 -0.75 -17.04 -11.76
CA TRP A 57 -1.07 -16.40 -10.50
C TRP A 57 -1.24 -17.45 -9.41
N ILE A 58 -0.45 -17.34 -8.34
CA ILE A 58 -0.45 -18.25 -7.20
C ILE A 58 -0.95 -17.50 -5.98
N GLU A 59 -2.00 -18.01 -5.33
CA GLU A 59 -2.50 -17.48 -4.07
C GLU A 59 -1.54 -17.81 -2.93
N MET A 60 -1.11 -16.80 -2.17
CA MET A 60 -0.13 -16.95 -1.09
C MET A 60 -0.72 -17.51 0.22
N ASN A 61 -2.01 -17.87 0.25
CA ASN A 61 -2.78 -18.14 1.47
C ASN A 61 -2.55 -17.05 2.55
N LEU A 62 -2.42 -15.80 2.10
CA LEU A 62 -2.16 -14.64 2.93
C LEU A 62 -3.34 -13.69 2.79
N GLU A 63 -4.19 -13.71 3.81
CA GLU A 63 -5.39 -12.90 3.90
C GLU A 63 -5.36 -12.08 5.20
N GLY A 64 -5.62 -10.77 5.07
CA GLY A 64 -5.83 -9.93 6.24
C GLY A 64 -5.77 -8.43 5.94
N PRO A 65 -5.63 -7.58 6.99
CA PRO A 65 -5.62 -6.15 6.79
C PRO A 65 -4.33 -5.70 6.11
N LEU A 66 -4.47 -4.76 5.19
CA LEU A 66 -3.35 -4.10 4.51
C LEU A 66 -3.14 -2.72 5.14
N TYR A 67 -1.88 -2.38 5.42
CA TYR A 67 -1.47 -1.05 5.84
C TYR A 67 -0.36 -0.55 4.92
N LEU A 68 -0.54 0.64 4.37
CA LEU A 68 0.48 1.38 3.66
C LEU A 68 0.78 2.64 4.46
N TYR A 69 2.05 2.85 4.77
CA TYR A 69 2.47 3.95 5.62
C TYR A 69 3.78 4.56 5.15
N ARG A 70 3.97 5.83 5.53
CA ARG A 70 5.21 6.57 5.33
C ARG A 70 6.18 6.27 6.46
N ARG A 71 7.46 6.18 6.11
CA ARG A 71 8.58 6.06 7.04
C ARG A 71 9.40 7.35 7.03
N ASN A 72 10.04 7.66 8.15
CA ASN A 72 11.01 8.76 8.22
C ASN A 72 12.23 8.42 7.33
N ASN A 73 12.79 9.44 6.66
CA ASN A 73 14.02 9.26 5.91
C ASN A 73 15.18 9.11 6.89
N GLU A 74 15.88 7.99 6.81
CA GLU A 74 17.19 7.82 7.41
C GLU A 74 18.22 7.61 6.30
N GLU A 75 19.46 8.03 6.56
CA GLU A 75 20.58 7.69 5.68
C GLU A 75 20.61 6.17 5.49
N ASN A 76 20.63 5.70 4.24
CA ASN A 76 20.57 4.30 3.81
C ASN A 76 19.19 3.64 3.69
N VAL A 77 18.08 4.35 3.90
CA VAL A 77 16.73 3.80 3.61
C VAL A 77 16.29 4.19 2.21
N SER A 78 16.24 3.21 1.30
CA SER A 78 15.92 3.41 -0.12
C SER A 78 14.44 3.65 -0.42
N SER A 79 13.55 3.63 0.58
CA SER A 79 12.11 3.73 0.38
C SER A 79 11.40 4.44 1.53
N GLN A 80 10.69 5.51 1.18
CA GLN A 80 9.87 6.33 2.09
C GLN A 80 8.54 5.69 2.47
N TYR A 81 8.13 4.61 1.81
CA TYR A 81 6.83 3.98 2.02
C TYR A 81 6.97 2.48 2.19
N ARG A 82 6.22 1.93 3.13
CA ARG A 82 6.16 0.47 3.33
C ARG A 82 4.71 0.03 3.37
N LEU A 83 4.50 -1.11 2.72
CA LEU A 83 3.25 -1.83 2.70
C LEU A 83 3.42 -3.10 3.53
N ILE A 84 2.43 -3.40 4.35
CA ILE A 84 2.35 -4.63 5.12
C ILE A 84 0.95 -5.22 4.98
N VAL A 85 0.88 -6.54 4.84
CA VAL A 85 -0.37 -7.30 4.99
C VAL A 85 -0.17 -8.24 6.17
N LEU A 86 -0.98 -8.04 7.21
CA LEU A 86 -0.93 -8.91 8.38
C LEU A 86 -1.71 -10.17 8.09
N SER A 87 -1.09 -11.33 8.27
CA SER A 87 -1.75 -12.59 8.01
C SER A 87 -2.71 -12.95 9.15
N ARG A 88 -3.95 -13.34 8.80
CA ARG A 88 -4.89 -13.92 9.77
C ARG A 88 -4.75 -15.43 9.89
N ASN A 89 -4.23 -16.08 8.85
CA ASN A 89 -4.24 -17.53 8.70
C ASN A 89 -2.91 -18.18 9.10
N ASN A 90 -1.83 -17.42 9.14
CA ASN A 90 -0.51 -17.89 9.54
C ASN A 90 0.26 -16.79 10.28
N MET A 91 1.40 -17.13 10.88
CA MET A 91 2.24 -16.17 11.62
C MET A 91 3.19 -15.36 10.72
N GLN A 92 3.01 -15.42 9.38
CA GLN A 92 3.93 -14.79 8.44
C GLN A 92 3.27 -13.60 7.74
N ASP A 93 3.59 -12.41 8.23
CA ASP A 93 3.18 -11.17 7.59
C ASP A 93 3.95 -10.92 6.30
N PHE A 94 3.28 -10.32 5.32
CA PHE A 94 3.92 -9.82 4.11
C PHE A 94 4.39 -8.38 4.32
N LYS A 95 5.66 -8.09 4.02
CA LYS A 95 6.22 -6.73 4.12
C LYS A 95 6.91 -6.37 2.81
N LEU A 96 6.54 -5.22 2.25
CA LEU A 96 7.11 -4.69 1.02
C LEU A 96 7.51 -3.23 1.22
N ASN A 97 8.79 -2.94 1.10
CA ASN A 97 9.24 -1.56 0.89
C ASN A 97 8.85 -1.14 -0.53
N ILE A 98 8.16 -0.02 -0.67
CA ILE A 98 7.73 0.48 -1.99
C ILE A 98 8.95 1.06 -2.70
N PRO A 99 9.53 0.40 -3.72
CA PRO A 99 10.68 0.93 -4.45
C PRO A 99 10.44 2.30 -5.06
N ASN A 100 11.53 2.97 -5.41
CA ASN A 100 11.50 4.24 -6.13
C ASN A 100 10.96 4.09 -7.55
N SER A 101 11.05 2.90 -8.13
CA SER A 101 10.54 2.55 -9.45
C SER A 101 9.74 1.24 -9.37
N PHE A 102 8.50 1.28 -9.81
CA PHE A 102 7.64 0.10 -9.95
C PHE A 102 6.61 0.31 -11.04
N TYR A 103 6.10 -0.80 -11.58
CA TYR A 103 4.90 -0.78 -12.43
C TYR A 103 3.66 -1.03 -11.60
N LEU A 104 2.58 -0.38 -12.00
CA LEU A 104 1.29 -0.47 -11.34
C LEU A 104 0.17 -0.58 -12.37
N GLU A 105 -0.61 -1.65 -12.26
CA GLU A 105 -1.80 -1.87 -13.07
C GLU A 105 -3.00 -2.13 -12.16
N CYS A 106 -4.19 -1.76 -12.63
CA CYS A 106 -5.44 -2.00 -11.93
C CYS A 106 -6.36 -2.73 -12.90
N GLN A 107 -6.74 -3.96 -12.54
CA GLN A 107 -7.66 -4.75 -13.34
C GLN A 107 -8.74 -5.33 -12.43
N ASN A 108 -9.99 -4.95 -12.70
CA ASN A 108 -11.17 -5.38 -11.93
C ASN A 108 -10.99 -5.14 -10.42
N GLN A 109 -10.91 -6.21 -9.64
CA GLN A 109 -10.80 -6.22 -8.18
C GLN A 109 -9.36 -6.34 -7.67
N ALA A 110 -8.37 -6.27 -8.57
CA ALA A 110 -6.97 -6.45 -8.25
C ALA A 110 -6.11 -5.23 -8.61
N VAL A 111 -5.15 -4.92 -7.74
CA VAL A 111 -4.02 -4.04 -8.06
C VAL A 111 -2.78 -4.91 -8.24
N VAL A 112 -2.19 -4.84 -9.43
CA VAL A 112 -0.94 -5.52 -9.76
C VAL A 112 0.22 -4.55 -9.53
N PHE A 113 1.20 -5.01 -8.77
CA PHE A 113 2.40 -4.28 -8.39
C PHE A 113 3.62 -5.08 -8.85
N SER A 114 4.49 -4.47 -9.66
CA SER A 114 5.74 -5.13 -10.08
C SER A 114 6.95 -4.31 -9.68
N HIS A 115 7.90 -4.97 -9.00
CA HIS A 115 9.20 -4.39 -8.70
C HIS A 115 10.10 -4.53 -9.92
N LEU A 116 10.43 -3.39 -10.54
CA LEU A 116 11.23 -3.31 -11.76
C LEU A 116 12.56 -4.07 -11.66
N ASP A 117 13.31 -3.92 -10.56
CA ASP A 117 14.65 -4.52 -10.45
C ASP A 117 14.67 -5.98 -9.94
N LYS A 118 13.55 -6.48 -9.39
CA LYS A 118 13.51 -7.79 -8.72
C LYS A 118 12.67 -8.82 -9.46
N ASN A 119 12.00 -8.41 -10.53
CA ASN A 119 11.11 -9.23 -11.35
C ASN A 119 9.98 -9.93 -10.56
N ASN A 120 9.67 -9.42 -9.35
CA ASN A 120 8.59 -9.93 -8.52
C ASN A 120 7.32 -9.14 -8.83
N ILE A 121 6.26 -9.86 -9.17
CA ILE A 121 4.95 -9.30 -9.46
C ILE A 121 3.98 -9.80 -8.38
N PHE A 122 3.35 -8.85 -7.70
CA PHE A 122 2.37 -9.08 -6.64
C PHE A 122 0.99 -8.63 -7.11
N GLY A 123 -0.04 -9.40 -6.78
CA GLY A 123 -1.43 -9.07 -6.99
C GLY A 123 -2.11 -8.88 -5.65
N PHE A 124 -2.69 -7.71 -5.42
CA PHE A 124 -3.51 -7.46 -4.23
C PHE A 124 -4.97 -7.50 -4.65
N TRP A 125 -5.70 -8.51 -4.21
CA TRP A 125 -7.13 -8.66 -4.50
C TRP A 125 -7.96 -8.12 -3.33
N PHE A 126 -9.03 -7.38 -3.66
CA PHE A 126 -9.90 -6.71 -2.69
C PHE A 126 -11.36 -7.06 -2.95
N ASP A 127 -12.15 -7.21 -1.88
CA ASP A 127 -13.59 -7.48 -1.99
C ASP A 127 -14.41 -6.31 -2.58
N ASN A 128 -13.84 -5.09 -2.61
CA ASN A 128 -14.58 -3.88 -2.96
C ASN A 128 -13.81 -3.01 -3.96
N GLU A 129 -14.39 -2.82 -5.14
CA GLU A 129 -13.80 -2.05 -6.24
C GLU A 129 -13.49 -0.58 -5.90
N LEU A 130 -14.26 0.05 -5.02
CA LEU A 130 -13.97 1.42 -4.59
C LEU A 130 -12.67 1.48 -3.79
N VAL A 131 -12.39 0.43 -3.01
CA VAL A 131 -11.14 0.30 -2.24
C VAL A 131 -9.97 0.11 -3.19
N VAL A 132 -10.13 -0.73 -4.22
CA VAL A 132 -9.13 -0.96 -5.29
C VAL A 132 -8.76 0.37 -5.96
N LYS A 133 -9.76 1.12 -6.43
CA LYS A 133 -9.55 2.42 -7.11
C LYS A 133 -8.83 3.41 -6.20
N LYS A 134 -9.21 3.50 -4.92
CA LYS A 134 -8.53 4.37 -3.94
C LYS A 134 -7.09 3.93 -3.70
N PHE A 135 -6.85 2.65 -3.49
CA PHE A 135 -5.51 2.11 -3.25
C PHE A 135 -4.60 2.35 -4.45
N TYR A 136 -5.09 2.09 -5.67
CA TYR A 136 -4.38 2.36 -6.91
C TYR A 136 -4.03 3.86 -7.05
N GLN A 137 -4.98 4.75 -6.81
CA GLN A 137 -4.74 6.21 -6.85
C GLN A 137 -3.69 6.66 -5.83
N VAL A 138 -3.71 6.10 -4.61
CA VAL A 138 -2.69 6.39 -3.58
C VAL A 138 -1.30 5.97 -4.07
N LEU A 139 -1.16 4.77 -4.63
CA LEU A 139 0.12 4.29 -5.16
C LEU A 139 0.59 5.11 -6.38
N GLN A 140 -0.32 5.52 -7.27
CA GLN A 140 0.01 6.44 -8.37
C GLN A 140 0.48 7.81 -7.87
N HIS A 141 -0.15 8.35 -6.82
CA HIS A 141 0.27 9.60 -6.21
C HIS A 141 1.67 9.47 -5.60
N ILE A 142 1.96 8.36 -4.92
CA ILE A 142 3.30 8.05 -4.39
C ILE A 142 4.32 7.94 -5.52
N LEU A 143 3.96 7.34 -6.67
CA LEU A 143 4.86 7.24 -7.82
C LEU A 143 5.19 8.61 -8.43
N LYS A 144 4.22 9.54 -8.47
CA LYS A 144 4.36 10.87 -9.08
C LYS A 144 5.06 11.91 -8.21
N ASN A 145 4.93 11.83 -6.89
CA ASN A 145 5.41 12.84 -5.95
C ASN A 145 6.66 12.38 -5.16
N LYS A 146 7.58 11.71 -5.86
CA LYS A 146 8.90 11.37 -5.33
C LYS A 146 9.87 12.53 -5.49
#